data_AF-A0AA36CZR0-F1
#
_entry.id   AF-A0AA36CZR0-F1
#
_cell.length_a   1.000
_cell.length_b   1.000
_cell.length_c   1.000
_cell.angle_alpha   90.00
_cell.angle_beta   90.00
_cell.angle_gamma   90.00
#
_symmetry.space_group_name_H-M   'P 1'
#
loop_
_entity.id
_entity.type
_entity.pdbx_description
1 polymer ?
#
loop_
_entity_poly.entity_id
_entity_poly.type
_entity_poly.pdbx_seq_one_letter_code
_entity_poly.pdbx_strand_id
1 'polypeptide(L)'
;MLDRFGLRVSILLGAAGNCIGAWIRIFSTTPDAFWITMIGQTIVGASQMFTLGAPPRLAAVWFGADEVSTACAAGVFGNQLGIALGFVLPPMLVHNGTMEEIADDLTNLFLGSAVLNTVIFTLIICFFSAKPKVPPSWAQITALEQSLDSNFLGTMGKLLTNGNFMLLFLTYGMNTGVFYAVSTLLAEMVDKLYPGQGEAIGRIGLSMVVAGMFGSVIGGICLDKLKKFKLVTFTVYFFSFLGMVFFTFTLDSGIHMVYVGAIALGFFMTGYLPIGFEFAAELTFPSAEGTMSGLLNASAQIFGIALTWAGGLLLHDFGIYISNAVMIAILGLGTILTALIKEELRRQKSSTCRRPFADIRDATHQLHRRPGANSSGGCFITADNWANASYHQKQSCRQVSASGQLAEIRNAFDSQQALMLVESDNAATQFFYIGLSRNCETCGWTWPGNQQLDYQNWAPGQPVTGQDCSVLSVEDATWSSIDCGALYPALCLVPQQ
;
A
#
# COMPACT_ATOMS: atom_id res chain seq x y z
N MET A 1 -0.32 10.27 -11.56
CA MET A 1 -1.62 9.98 -12.19
C MET A 1 -2.64 9.50 -11.16
N LEU A 2 -2.39 8.37 -10.48
CA LEU A 2 -3.23 7.82 -9.41
C LEU A 2 -3.61 8.85 -8.34
N ASP A 3 -2.64 9.62 -7.84
CA ASP A 3 -2.90 10.58 -6.75
C ASP A 3 -3.66 11.83 -7.24
N ARG A 4 -3.38 12.31 -8.47
CA ARG A 4 -3.93 13.57 -9.00
C ARG A 4 -5.27 13.42 -9.73
N PHE A 5 -5.42 12.37 -10.54
CA PHE A 5 -6.59 12.13 -11.39
C PHE A 5 -7.47 10.99 -10.88
N GLY A 6 -7.05 10.31 -9.81
CA GLY A 6 -7.82 9.27 -9.15
C GLY A 6 -7.72 7.89 -9.81
N LEU A 7 -8.38 6.94 -9.15
CA LEU A 7 -8.32 5.52 -9.46
C LEU A 7 -8.98 5.17 -10.80
N ARG A 8 -10.18 5.71 -11.07
CA ARG A 8 -10.94 5.42 -12.30
C ARG A 8 -10.21 5.85 -13.57
N VAL A 9 -9.65 7.06 -13.59
CA VAL A 9 -8.93 7.57 -14.76
C VAL A 9 -7.69 6.73 -15.04
N SER A 10 -6.95 6.36 -13.99
CA SER A 10 -5.75 5.53 -14.11
C SER A 10 -6.08 4.15 -14.68
N ILE A 11 -7.10 3.47 -14.15
CA ILE A 11 -7.51 2.15 -14.63
C ILE A 11 -8.06 2.21 -16.06
N LEU A 12 -8.83 3.25 -16.42
CA LEU A 12 -9.31 3.44 -17.79
C LEU A 12 -8.16 3.62 -18.78
N LEU A 13 -7.14 4.41 -18.44
CA LEU A 13 -5.95 4.58 -19.29
C LEU A 13 -5.18 3.27 -19.45
N GLY A 14 -4.98 2.52 -18.36
CA GLY A 14 -4.33 1.21 -18.41
C GLY A 14 -5.09 0.20 -19.26
N ALA A 15 -6.41 0.09 -19.08
CA ALA A 15 -7.25 -0.83 -19.84
C ALA A 15 -7.37 -0.44 -21.32
N ALA A 16 -7.48 0.86 -21.62
CA ALA A 16 -7.52 1.36 -22.99
C ALA A 16 -6.22 1.02 -23.74
N GLY A 17 -5.07 1.30 -23.13
CA GLY A 17 -3.78 1.01 -23.75
C GLY A 17 -3.52 -0.49 -23.90
N ASN A 18 -3.92 -1.32 -22.93
CA ASN A 18 -3.88 -2.79 -23.09
C ASN A 18 -4.75 -3.27 -24.25
N CYS A 19 -5.96 -2.71 -24.40
CA CYS A 19 -6.87 -3.02 -25.50
C CYS A 19 -6.26 -2.62 -26.86
N ILE A 20 -5.76 -1.39 -26.98
CA ILE A 20 -5.11 -0.89 -28.20
C ILE A 20 -3.91 -1.77 -28.57
N GLY A 21 -3.03 -2.07 -27.61
CA GLY A 21 -1.86 -2.91 -27.83
C GLY A 21 -2.23 -4.33 -28.25
N ALA A 22 -3.29 -4.91 -27.69
CA ALA A 22 -3.79 -6.24 -28.09
C ALA A 22 -4.31 -6.25 -29.54
N TRP A 23 -5.07 -5.23 -29.96
CA TRP A 23 -5.53 -5.10 -31.35
C TRP A 23 -4.40 -4.89 -32.35
N ILE A 24 -3.36 -4.13 -31.98
CA ILE A 24 -2.18 -3.94 -32.83
C ILE A 24 -1.46 -5.27 -33.09
N ARG A 25 -1.37 -6.15 -32.09
CA ARG A 25 -0.71 -7.46 -32.21
C ARG A 25 -1.40 -8.40 -33.21
N ILE A 26 -2.66 -8.21 -33.56
CA ILE A 26 -3.32 -9.07 -34.56
C ILE A 26 -2.65 -8.94 -35.93
N PHE A 27 -2.10 -7.76 -36.26
CA PHE A 27 -1.44 -7.53 -37.53
C PHE A 27 0.00 -8.06 -37.61
N SER A 28 0.49 -8.71 -36.56
CA SER A 28 1.90 -9.12 -36.42
C SER A 28 2.16 -10.60 -36.69
N THR A 29 1.17 -11.35 -37.18
CA THR A 29 1.25 -12.81 -37.38
C THR A 29 2.02 -13.21 -38.64
N THR A 30 2.34 -12.26 -39.52
CA THR A 30 3.24 -12.51 -40.66
C THR A 30 4.71 -12.51 -40.22
N PRO A 31 5.58 -13.33 -40.85
CA PRO A 31 6.99 -13.48 -40.42
C PRO A 31 7.78 -12.16 -40.34
N ASP A 32 7.53 -11.22 -41.25
CA ASP A 32 8.23 -9.93 -41.33
C ASP A 32 7.64 -8.84 -40.41
N ALA A 33 6.53 -9.13 -39.72
CA ALA A 33 5.79 -8.15 -38.92
C ALA A 33 6.10 -8.21 -37.42
N PHE A 34 7.19 -8.86 -37.00
CA PHE A 34 7.59 -8.94 -35.59
C PHE A 34 7.70 -7.56 -34.92
N TRP A 35 8.12 -6.52 -35.65
CA TRP A 35 8.19 -5.15 -35.14
C TRP A 35 6.81 -4.60 -34.72
N ILE A 36 5.72 -5.05 -35.34
CA ILE A 36 4.34 -4.70 -34.96
C ILE A 36 4.02 -5.30 -33.59
N THR A 37 4.45 -6.54 -33.33
CA THR A 37 4.35 -7.16 -31.99
C THR A 37 5.04 -6.28 -30.96
N MET A 38 6.23 -5.79 -31.27
CA MET A 38 7.01 -4.94 -30.37
C MET A 38 6.28 -3.62 -30.07
N ILE A 39 5.70 -2.95 -31.07
CA ILE A 39 4.90 -1.74 -30.85
C ILE A 39 3.71 -2.02 -29.92
N GLY A 40 2.93 -3.07 -30.22
CA GLY A 40 1.80 -3.46 -29.39
C GLY A 40 2.23 -3.76 -27.95
N GLN A 41 3.33 -4.51 -27.79
CA GLN A 41 3.87 -4.87 -26.48
C GLN A 41 4.43 -3.67 -25.72
N THR A 42 5.04 -2.68 -26.38
CA THR A 42 5.46 -1.42 -25.75
C THR A 42 4.27 -0.64 -25.21
N ILE A 43 3.16 -0.58 -25.96
CA ILE A 43 1.93 0.09 -25.50
C ILE A 43 1.34 -0.65 -24.29
N VAL A 44 1.23 -1.98 -24.34
CA VAL A 44 0.79 -2.81 -23.20
C VAL A 44 1.70 -2.56 -21.98
N GLY A 45 3.02 -2.61 -22.16
CA GLY A 45 4.00 -2.40 -21.08
C GLY A 45 3.89 -1.01 -20.43
N ALA A 46 3.75 0.05 -21.24
CA ALA A 46 3.52 1.40 -20.73
C ALA A 46 2.19 1.50 -19.97
N SER A 47 1.17 0.77 -20.43
CA SER A 47 -0.16 0.75 -19.82
C SER A 47 -0.19 0.07 -18.44
N GLN A 48 0.67 -0.93 -18.22
CA GLN A 48 0.80 -1.61 -16.94
C GLN A 48 1.20 -0.68 -15.78
N MET A 49 1.87 0.45 -16.08
CA MET A 49 2.22 1.45 -15.06
C MET A 49 0.98 2.02 -14.35
N PHE A 50 -0.17 2.04 -15.03
CA PHE A 50 -1.41 2.56 -14.46
C PHE A 50 -2.21 1.51 -13.67
N THR A 51 -1.91 0.23 -13.84
CA THR A 51 -2.65 -0.88 -13.22
C THR A 51 -1.91 -1.49 -12.03
N LEU A 52 -0.59 -1.59 -12.06
CA LEU A 52 0.19 -2.28 -11.02
C LEU A 52 0.14 -1.59 -9.64
N GLY A 53 0.00 -0.27 -9.60
CA GLY A 53 -0.18 0.50 -8.35
C GLY A 53 -1.64 0.59 -7.88
N ALA A 54 -2.59 0.02 -8.62
CA ALA A 54 -4.01 0.14 -8.32
C ALA A 54 -4.47 -0.68 -7.10
N PRO A 55 -4.03 -1.93 -6.87
CA PRO A 55 -4.49 -2.73 -5.72
C PRO A 55 -4.34 -2.07 -4.35
N PRO A 56 -3.15 -1.57 -3.93
CA PRO A 56 -3.01 -0.94 -2.61
C PRO A 56 -3.87 0.32 -2.52
N ARG A 57 -3.91 1.13 -3.58
CA ARG A 57 -4.75 2.34 -3.61
C ARG A 57 -6.24 2.02 -3.55
N LEU A 58 -6.69 0.98 -4.24
CA LEU A 58 -8.08 0.51 -4.18
C LEU A 58 -8.41 0.03 -2.77
N ALA A 59 -7.54 -0.80 -2.18
CA ALA A 59 -7.68 -1.31 -0.83
C ALA A 59 -7.84 -0.17 0.19
N ALA A 60 -6.97 0.84 0.12
CA ALA A 60 -7.03 1.99 1.02
C ALA A 60 -8.11 3.03 0.69
N VAL A 61 -8.81 2.94 -0.44
CA VAL A 61 -9.95 3.84 -0.73
C VAL A 61 -11.29 3.17 -0.43
N TRP A 62 -11.36 1.84 -0.48
CA TRP A 62 -12.62 1.10 -0.40
C TRP A 62 -12.79 0.25 0.87
N PHE A 63 -11.71 -0.08 1.58
CA PHE A 63 -11.74 -1.04 2.70
C PHE A 63 -11.20 -0.45 3.99
N GLY A 64 -11.71 -0.93 5.13
CA GLY A 64 -11.32 -0.47 6.47
C GLY A 64 -9.96 -1.01 6.92
N ALA A 65 -9.37 -0.41 7.97
CA ALA A 65 -8.01 -0.69 8.44
C ALA A 65 -7.70 -2.16 8.77
N ASP A 66 -8.71 -2.95 9.16
CA ASP A 66 -8.54 -4.37 9.53
C ASP A 66 -8.65 -5.35 8.33
N GLU A 67 -9.01 -4.85 7.14
CA GLU A 67 -9.21 -5.66 5.92
C GLU A 67 -8.45 -5.12 4.70
N VAL A 68 -7.69 -4.02 4.84
CA VAL A 68 -6.91 -3.41 3.74
C VAL A 68 -5.91 -4.41 3.15
N SER A 69 -5.16 -5.16 3.98
CA SER A 69 -4.14 -6.07 3.46
C SER A 69 -4.76 -7.22 2.67
N THR A 70 -5.87 -7.77 3.16
CA THR A 70 -6.64 -8.81 2.48
C THR A 70 -7.21 -8.30 1.15
N ALA A 71 -7.77 -7.09 1.11
CA ALA A 71 -8.27 -6.47 -0.12
C ALA A 71 -7.15 -6.18 -1.13
N CYS A 72 -5.99 -5.71 -0.67
CA CYS A 72 -4.80 -5.50 -1.48
C CYS A 72 -4.32 -6.83 -2.10
N ALA A 73 -4.21 -7.89 -1.29
CA ALA A 73 -3.86 -9.23 -1.74
C ALA A 73 -4.83 -9.78 -2.80
N ALA A 74 -6.14 -9.55 -2.62
CA ALA A 74 -7.17 -9.90 -3.60
C ALA A 74 -7.08 -9.07 -4.89
N GLY A 75 -6.60 -7.83 -4.85
CA GLY A 75 -6.32 -7.05 -6.05
C GLY A 75 -5.08 -7.57 -6.81
N VAL A 76 -4.00 -7.89 -6.08
CA VAL A 76 -2.78 -8.48 -6.64
C VAL A 76 -3.06 -9.84 -7.30
N PHE A 77 -4.02 -10.61 -6.77
CA PHE A 77 -4.50 -11.87 -7.37
C PHE A 77 -4.85 -11.73 -8.85
N GLY A 78 -5.47 -10.61 -9.27
CA GLY A 78 -5.83 -10.39 -10.67
C GLY A 78 -4.62 -10.37 -11.61
N ASN A 79 -3.51 -9.76 -11.17
CA ASN A 79 -2.25 -9.76 -11.92
C ASN A 79 -1.69 -11.19 -12.03
N GLN A 80 -1.70 -11.94 -10.93
CA GLN A 80 -1.21 -13.32 -10.90
C GLN A 80 -2.05 -14.24 -11.78
N LEU A 81 -3.38 -14.07 -11.81
CA LEU A 81 -4.25 -14.84 -12.70
C LEU A 81 -3.90 -14.60 -14.18
N GLY A 82 -3.61 -13.35 -14.57
CA GLY A 82 -3.15 -13.04 -15.93
C GLY A 82 -1.83 -13.75 -16.27
N ILE A 83 -0.87 -13.75 -15.36
CA ILE A 83 0.42 -14.46 -15.53
C ILE A 83 0.21 -15.97 -15.65
N ALA A 84 -0.65 -16.55 -14.79
CA ALA A 84 -1.00 -17.97 -14.81
C ALA A 84 -1.58 -18.40 -16.17
N LEU A 85 -2.50 -17.60 -16.73
CA LEU A 85 -3.04 -17.83 -18.07
C LEU A 85 -1.95 -17.72 -19.15
N GLY A 86 -1.01 -16.79 -18.99
CA GLY A 86 0.14 -16.61 -19.89
C GLY A 86 1.10 -17.80 -19.93
N PHE A 87 1.20 -18.60 -18.86
CA PHE A 87 2.02 -19.82 -18.85
C PHE A 87 1.37 -21.00 -19.59
N VAL A 88 0.04 -21.03 -19.68
CA VAL A 88 -0.72 -22.19 -20.14
C VAL A 88 -1.28 -22.00 -21.53
N LEU A 89 -1.88 -20.83 -21.81
CA LEU A 89 -2.57 -20.61 -23.07
C LEU A 89 -1.64 -20.68 -24.29
N PRO A 90 -0.44 -20.05 -24.31
CA PRO A 90 0.41 -20.11 -25.49
C PRO A 90 0.87 -21.54 -25.82
N PRO A 91 1.42 -22.35 -24.89
CA PRO A 91 1.82 -23.73 -25.21
C PRO A 91 0.66 -24.67 -25.56
N MET A 92 -0.57 -24.39 -25.12
CA MET A 92 -1.75 -25.21 -25.45
C MET A 92 -2.40 -24.82 -26.78
N LEU A 93 -2.25 -23.57 -27.20
CA LEU A 93 -2.91 -23.04 -28.41
C LEU A 93 -1.97 -22.97 -29.61
N VAL A 94 -0.66 -22.87 -29.39
CA VAL A 94 0.33 -22.75 -30.46
C VAL A 94 1.12 -24.04 -30.57
N HIS A 95 0.88 -24.77 -31.66
CA HIS A 95 1.56 -26.04 -31.92
C HIS A 95 2.74 -25.85 -32.87
N ASN A 96 3.77 -26.68 -32.71
CA ASN A 96 4.87 -26.73 -33.67
C ASN A 96 4.39 -27.37 -34.97
N GLY A 97 4.42 -26.60 -36.07
CA GLY A 97 3.92 -27.03 -37.38
C GLY A 97 4.54 -26.23 -38.51
N THR A 98 3.81 -26.13 -39.62
CA THR A 98 4.16 -25.26 -40.75
C THR A 98 4.05 -23.78 -40.37
N MET A 99 4.70 -22.90 -41.13
CA MET A 99 4.64 -21.45 -40.89
C MET A 99 3.20 -20.90 -40.94
N GLU A 100 2.35 -21.49 -41.78
CA GLU A 100 0.93 -21.13 -41.92
C GLU A 100 0.13 -21.56 -40.69
N GLU A 101 0.30 -22.80 -40.22
CA GLU A 101 -0.35 -23.30 -39.00
C GLU A 101 0.04 -22.48 -37.76
N ILE A 102 1.32 -22.13 -37.62
CA ILE A 102 1.79 -21.29 -36.50
C ILE A 102 1.18 -19.87 -36.59
N ALA A 103 1.09 -19.30 -37.80
CA ALA A 103 0.49 -17.98 -38.00
C ALA A 103 -1.00 -17.98 -37.66
N ASP A 104 -1.74 -19.03 -38.03
CA ASP A 104 -3.16 -19.20 -37.70
C ASP A 104 -3.37 -19.36 -36.19
N ASP A 105 -2.57 -20.21 -35.52
CA ASP A 105 -2.62 -20.40 -34.07
C ASP A 105 -2.32 -19.09 -33.31
N LEU A 106 -1.28 -18.35 -33.74
CA LEU A 106 -0.95 -17.04 -33.17
C LEU A 106 -2.05 -16.01 -33.42
N THR A 107 -2.69 -16.03 -34.60
CA THR A 107 -3.81 -15.13 -34.93
C THR A 107 -4.99 -15.39 -34.01
N ASN A 108 -5.34 -16.67 -33.78
CA ASN A 108 -6.40 -17.06 -32.85
C ASN A 108 -6.08 -16.64 -31.41
N LEU A 109 -4.84 -16.85 -30.96
CA LEU A 109 -4.38 -16.43 -29.63
C LEU A 109 -4.48 -14.91 -29.44
N PHE A 110 -4.01 -14.12 -30.42
CA PHE A 110 -4.05 -12.65 -30.35
C PHE A 110 -5.48 -12.11 -30.47
N LEU A 111 -6.32 -12.70 -31.32
CA LEU A 111 -7.72 -12.34 -31.43
C LEU A 111 -8.46 -12.61 -30.11
N GLY A 112 -8.26 -13.79 -29.51
CA GLY A 112 -8.85 -14.11 -28.20
C GLY A 112 -8.44 -13.11 -27.11
N SER A 113 -7.16 -12.74 -27.07
CA SER A 113 -6.65 -11.71 -26.17
C SER A 113 -7.26 -10.33 -26.43
N ALA A 114 -7.39 -9.90 -27.69
CA ALA A 114 -7.97 -8.61 -28.04
C ALA A 114 -9.46 -8.52 -27.69
N VAL A 115 -10.23 -9.59 -27.93
CA VAL A 115 -11.64 -9.67 -27.54
C VAL A 115 -11.77 -9.60 -26.02
N LEU A 116 -10.97 -10.36 -25.28
CA LEU A 116 -10.98 -10.34 -23.81
C LEU A 116 -10.67 -8.95 -23.26
N ASN A 117 -9.62 -8.29 -23.76
CA ASN A 117 -9.26 -6.93 -23.36
C ASN A 117 -10.37 -5.91 -23.69
N THR A 118 -11.05 -6.07 -24.83
CA THR A 118 -12.18 -5.21 -25.23
C THR A 118 -13.37 -5.36 -24.29
N VAL A 119 -13.70 -6.60 -23.90
CA VAL A 119 -14.76 -6.89 -22.94
C VAL A 119 -14.42 -6.28 -21.58
N ILE A 120 -13.20 -6.50 -21.05
CA ILE A 120 -12.75 -5.93 -19.78
C ILE A 120 -12.79 -4.40 -19.83
N PHE A 121 -12.31 -3.78 -20.91
CA PHE A 121 -12.33 -2.33 -21.07
C PHE A 121 -13.76 -1.77 -21.04
N THR A 122 -14.69 -2.44 -21.71
CA THR A 122 -16.11 -2.05 -21.74
C THR A 122 -16.75 -2.20 -20.35
N LEU A 123 -16.45 -3.29 -19.64
CA LEU A 123 -16.90 -3.47 -18.25
C LEU A 123 -16.40 -2.36 -17.32
N ILE A 124 -15.13 -1.94 -17.48
CA ILE A 124 -14.56 -0.84 -16.69
C ILE A 124 -15.27 0.48 -17.01
N ILE A 125 -15.55 0.77 -18.28
CA ILE A 125 -16.30 1.98 -18.68
C ILE A 125 -17.68 2.01 -18.01
N CYS A 126 -18.42 0.90 -18.07
CA CYS A 126 -19.80 0.82 -17.62
C CYS A 126 -19.93 0.75 -16.09
N PHE A 127 -19.08 -0.01 -15.40
CA PHE A 127 -19.31 -0.39 -14.00
C PHE A 127 -18.29 0.17 -13.00
N PHE A 128 -17.10 0.59 -13.44
CA PHE A 128 -16.04 0.95 -12.49
C PHE A 128 -16.27 2.34 -11.85
N SER A 129 -16.41 2.36 -10.53
CA SER A 129 -16.57 3.58 -9.73
C SER A 129 -15.25 3.99 -9.08
N ALA A 130 -14.94 5.30 -9.10
CA ALA A 130 -13.64 5.82 -8.64
C ALA A 130 -13.45 5.75 -7.11
N LYS A 131 -14.53 5.91 -6.36
CA LYS A 131 -14.59 5.96 -4.90
C LYS A 131 -15.95 5.45 -4.42
N PRO A 132 -16.05 4.87 -3.22
CA PRO A 132 -17.35 4.55 -2.65
C PRO A 132 -18.17 5.83 -2.42
N LYS A 133 -19.50 5.70 -2.37
CA LYS A 133 -20.40 6.85 -2.08
C LYS A 133 -20.18 7.41 -0.67
N VAL A 134 -19.66 6.59 0.24
CA VAL A 134 -19.32 6.93 1.63
C VAL A 134 -17.91 6.39 1.90
N PRO A 135 -16.98 7.19 2.45
CA PRO A 135 -15.61 6.75 2.70
C PRO A 135 -15.54 5.66 3.79
N PRO A 136 -14.62 4.67 3.69
CA PRO A 136 -14.57 3.54 4.61
C PRO A 136 -13.87 3.84 5.93
N SER A 137 -12.96 4.83 5.98
CA SER A 137 -12.38 5.31 7.23
C SER A 137 -11.85 6.75 7.14
N TRP A 138 -11.92 7.50 8.24
CA TRP A 138 -11.46 8.90 8.32
C TRP A 138 -9.94 9.06 8.18
N ALA A 139 -9.13 8.10 8.64
CA ALA A 139 -7.68 8.13 8.46
C ALA A 139 -7.27 8.14 6.97
N GLN A 140 -8.10 7.54 6.10
CA GLN A 140 -7.90 7.54 4.65
C GLN A 140 -8.29 8.87 4.02
N ILE A 141 -9.24 9.63 4.60
CA ILE A 141 -9.61 10.98 4.14
C ILE A 141 -8.44 11.94 4.37
N THR A 142 -7.73 11.87 5.50
CA THR A 142 -6.54 12.71 5.74
C THR A 142 -5.31 12.32 4.95
N ALA A 143 -5.07 11.01 4.76
CA ALA A 143 -4.01 10.58 3.86
C ALA A 143 -4.31 11.05 2.42
N LEU A 144 -5.59 11.13 2.04
CA LEU A 144 -6.05 11.64 0.76
C LEU A 144 -5.93 13.18 0.67
N GLU A 145 -6.30 13.93 1.71
CA GLU A 145 -6.20 15.40 1.76
C GLU A 145 -4.74 15.88 1.80
N GLN A 146 -3.88 15.27 2.62
CA GLN A 146 -2.45 15.58 2.62
C GLN A 146 -1.77 15.20 1.30
N SER A 147 -2.27 14.18 0.59
CA SER A 147 -1.75 13.82 -0.74
C SER A 147 -2.06 14.87 -1.81
N LEU A 148 -3.13 15.65 -1.64
CA LEU A 148 -3.53 16.71 -2.57
C LEU A 148 -2.69 17.99 -2.40
N ASP A 149 -2.22 18.29 -1.19
CA ASP A 149 -1.40 19.47 -0.89
C ASP A 149 0.12 19.23 -0.95
N SER A 150 0.58 17.97 -1.05
CA SER A 150 2.01 17.66 -1.05
C SER A 150 2.65 17.79 -2.44
N ASN A 151 3.77 18.50 -2.53
CA ASN A 151 4.63 18.47 -3.71
C ASN A 151 5.13 17.04 -3.95
N PHE A 152 4.61 16.35 -4.98
CA PHE A 152 4.95 14.95 -5.31
C PHE A 152 6.46 14.66 -5.32
N LEU A 153 7.26 15.55 -5.93
CA LEU A 153 8.72 15.44 -5.96
C LEU A 153 9.35 15.56 -4.56
N GLY A 154 8.79 16.40 -3.69
CA GLY A 154 9.21 16.51 -2.30
C GLY A 154 8.87 15.27 -1.48
N THR A 155 7.67 14.70 -1.68
CA THR A 155 7.27 13.42 -1.07
C THR A 155 8.17 12.28 -1.53
N MET A 156 8.46 12.21 -2.83
CA MET A 156 9.41 11.26 -3.41
C MET A 156 10.80 11.39 -2.77
N GLY A 157 11.32 12.61 -2.63
CA GLY A 157 12.60 12.86 -1.97
C GLY A 157 12.62 12.40 -0.51
N LYS A 158 11.55 12.65 0.25
CA LYS A 158 11.41 12.18 1.64
C LYS A 158 11.39 10.65 1.75
N LEU A 159 10.73 9.97 0.81
CA LEU A 159 10.72 8.51 0.75
C LEU A 159 12.10 7.94 0.44
N LEU A 160 12.77 8.47 -0.58
CA LEU A 160 14.11 8.02 -1.00
C LEU A 160 15.21 8.32 0.02
N THR A 161 14.99 9.25 0.95
CA THR A 161 15.93 9.55 2.04
C THR A 161 15.64 8.75 3.32
N ASN A 162 14.50 8.06 3.41
CA ASN A 162 14.18 7.20 4.54
C ASN A 162 14.93 5.86 4.43
N GLY A 163 15.92 5.66 5.31
CA GLY A 163 16.77 4.46 5.29
C GLY A 163 16.01 3.13 5.43
N ASN A 164 14.96 3.06 6.25
CA ASN A 164 14.17 1.82 6.41
C ASN A 164 13.36 1.52 5.14
N PHE A 165 12.77 2.55 4.52
CA PHE A 165 12.06 2.40 3.26
C PHE A 165 13.02 2.03 2.13
N MET A 166 14.25 2.56 2.10
CA MET A 166 15.26 2.18 1.11
C MET A 166 15.75 0.74 1.25
N LEU A 167 15.89 0.24 2.48
CA LEU A 167 16.13 -1.18 2.70
C LEU A 167 14.95 -2.04 2.20
N LEU A 168 13.71 -1.62 2.44
CA LEU A 168 12.53 -2.33 1.92
C LEU A 168 12.45 -2.26 0.39
N PHE A 169 12.71 -1.10 -0.21
CA PHE A 169 12.76 -0.89 -1.66
C PHE A 169 13.77 -1.83 -2.31
N LEU A 170 14.96 -1.97 -1.73
CA LEU A 170 16.02 -2.83 -2.24
C LEU A 170 15.65 -4.31 -2.10
N THR A 171 15.22 -4.73 -0.92
CA THR A 171 14.85 -6.13 -0.63
C THR A 171 13.65 -6.58 -1.44
N TYR A 172 12.68 -5.69 -1.63
CA TYR A 172 11.50 -5.94 -2.45
C TYR A 172 11.86 -6.14 -3.92
N GLY A 173 12.74 -5.29 -4.45
CA GLY A 173 13.30 -5.42 -5.79
C GLY A 173 14.04 -6.74 -5.97
N MET A 174 14.92 -7.11 -5.04
CA MET A 174 15.65 -8.38 -5.09
C MET A 174 14.72 -9.60 -5.13
N ASN A 175 13.73 -9.66 -4.22
CA ASN A 175 12.81 -10.80 -4.14
C ASN A 175 11.96 -10.92 -5.41
N THR A 176 11.27 -9.83 -5.75
CA THR A 176 10.37 -9.79 -6.91
C THR A 176 11.13 -9.95 -8.23
N GLY A 177 12.34 -9.41 -8.32
CA GLY A 177 13.21 -9.55 -9.48
C GLY A 177 13.69 -10.99 -9.68
N VAL A 178 14.06 -11.71 -8.61
CA VAL A 178 14.34 -13.14 -8.68
C VAL A 178 13.10 -13.93 -9.09
N PHE A 179 11.93 -13.59 -8.54
CA PHE A 179 10.68 -14.23 -8.95
C PHE A 179 10.39 -14.04 -10.44
N TYR A 180 10.59 -12.84 -10.99
CA TYR A 180 10.45 -12.57 -12.43
C TYR A 180 11.48 -13.32 -13.27
N ALA A 181 12.74 -13.37 -12.83
CA ALA A 181 13.79 -14.10 -13.51
C ALA A 181 13.50 -15.60 -13.55
N VAL A 182 13.16 -16.22 -12.42
CA VAL A 182 12.78 -17.64 -12.34
C VAL A 182 11.55 -17.91 -13.20
N SER A 183 10.53 -17.06 -13.13
CA SER A 183 9.31 -17.22 -13.93
C SER A 183 9.58 -17.17 -15.43
N THR A 184 10.47 -16.29 -15.88
CA THR A 184 10.82 -16.13 -17.29
C THR A 184 11.72 -17.27 -17.78
N LEU A 185 12.74 -17.62 -17.00
CA LEU A 185 13.72 -18.65 -17.34
C LEU A 185 13.25 -20.07 -17.03
N LEU A 186 12.07 -20.23 -16.41
CA LEU A 186 11.52 -21.54 -16.04
C LEU A 186 11.43 -22.48 -17.24
N ALA A 187 10.92 -21.97 -18.36
CA ALA A 187 10.77 -22.77 -19.57
C ALA A 187 12.12 -23.28 -20.07
N GLU A 188 13.13 -22.41 -20.10
CA GLU A 188 14.47 -22.75 -20.56
C GLU A 188 15.18 -23.72 -19.60
N MET A 189 15.02 -23.53 -18.28
CA MET A 189 15.57 -24.44 -17.26
C MET A 189 15.00 -25.85 -17.37
N VAL A 190 13.67 -25.96 -17.50
CA VAL A 190 12.99 -27.26 -17.53
C VAL A 190 13.20 -27.95 -18.88
N ASP A 191 13.16 -27.22 -20.01
CA ASP A 191 13.37 -27.82 -21.33
C ASP A 191 14.79 -28.38 -21.50
N LYS A 192 15.80 -27.70 -20.92
CA LYS A 192 17.20 -28.17 -20.93
C LYS A 192 17.42 -29.48 -20.15
N LEU A 193 16.61 -29.77 -19.13
CA LEU A 193 16.69 -31.00 -18.33
C LEU A 193 15.70 -32.09 -18.78
N TYR A 194 14.54 -31.69 -19.30
CA TYR A 194 13.45 -32.57 -19.72
C TYR A 194 12.96 -32.20 -21.13
N PRO A 195 13.78 -32.44 -22.16
CA PRO A 195 13.44 -32.06 -23.53
C PRO A 195 12.17 -32.77 -24.01
N GLY A 196 11.31 -32.04 -24.71
CA GLY A 196 10.07 -32.57 -25.27
C GLY A 196 8.87 -32.62 -24.29
N GLN A 197 9.01 -32.08 -23.08
CA GLN A 197 7.90 -31.97 -22.10
C GLN A 197 7.29 -30.56 -22.04
N GLY A 198 7.01 -29.95 -23.20
CA GLY A 198 6.47 -28.58 -23.30
C GLY A 198 5.16 -28.37 -22.52
N GLU A 199 4.27 -29.36 -22.49
CA GLU A 199 3.02 -29.29 -21.73
C GLU A 199 3.28 -29.24 -20.21
N ALA A 200 4.27 -29.99 -19.72
CA ALA A 200 4.62 -29.99 -18.31
C ALA A 200 5.26 -28.67 -17.89
N ILE A 201 6.04 -28.02 -18.77
CA ILE A 201 6.63 -26.69 -18.53
C ILE A 201 5.55 -25.66 -18.20
N GLY A 202 4.51 -25.57 -19.05
CA GLY A 202 3.40 -24.64 -18.84
C GLY A 202 2.64 -24.93 -17.55
N ARG A 203 2.41 -26.21 -17.22
CA ARG A 203 1.75 -26.64 -15.99
C ARG A 203 2.58 -26.38 -14.72
N ILE A 204 3.91 -26.51 -14.77
CA ILE A 204 4.79 -26.16 -13.65
C ILE A 204 4.69 -24.66 -13.39
N GLY A 205 4.80 -23.82 -14.43
CA GLY A 205 4.62 -22.37 -14.33
C GLY A 205 3.26 -21.98 -13.75
N LEU A 206 2.19 -22.63 -14.23
CA LEU A 206 0.85 -22.46 -13.67
C LEU A 206 0.81 -22.80 -12.18
N SER A 207 1.34 -23.96 -11.79
CA SER A 207 1.30 -24.42 -10.39
C SER A 207 2.04 -23.49 -9.45
N MET A 208 3.17 -22.94 -9.91
CA MET A 208 3.95 -21.93 -9.18
C MET A 208 3.12 -20.66 -8.93
N VAL A 209 2.47 -20.12 -9.96
CA VAL A 209 1.69 -18.88 -9.83
C VAL A 209 0.43 -19.09 -9.01
N VAL A 210 -0.28 -20.21 -9.21
CA VAL A 210 -1.49 -20.55 -8.44
C VAL A 210 -1.17 -20.77 -6.95
N ALA A 211 -0.08 -21.47 -6.63
CA ALA A 211 0.37 -21.60 -5.24
C ALA A 211 0.70 -20.21 -4.64
N GLY A 212 1.31 -19.34 -5.44
CA GLY A 212 1.55 -17.96 -5.09
C GLY A 212 0.31 -17.14 -4.79
N MET A 213 -0.80 -17.38 -5.50
CA MET A 213 -2.08 -16.74 -5.24
C MET A 213 -2.61 -17.08 -3.85
N PHE A 214 -2.51 -18.35 -3.43
CA PHE A 214 -2.85 -18.74 -2.06
C PHE A 214 -1.92 -18.10 -1.03
N GLY A 215 -0.61 -18.05 -1.32
CA GLY A 215 0.39 -17.40 -0.47
C GLY A 215 0.11 -15.90 -0.25
N SER A 216 -0.32 -15.18 -1.30
CA SER A 216 -0.72 -13.76 -1.25
C SER A 216 -1.88 -13.54 -0.28
N VAL A 217 -2.95 -14.32 -0.41
CA VAL A 217 -4.15 -14.18 0.44
C VAL A 217 -3.84 -14.59 1.89
N ILE A 218 -3.17 -15.73 2.10
CA ILE A 218 -2.79 -16.19 3.45
C ILE A 218 -1.83 -15.18 4.11
N GLY A 219 -0.87 -14.66 3.35
CA GLY A 219 0.05 -13.61 3.79
C GLY A 219 -0.68 -12.36 4.25
N GLY A 220 -1.65 -11.87 3.46
CA GLY A 220 -2.50 -10.73 3.81
C GLY A 220 -3.31 -10.96 5.09
N ILE A 221 -3.98 -12.11 5.21
CA ILE A 221 -4.75 -12.48 6.41
C ILE A 221 -3.86 -12.59 7.65
N CYS A 222 -2.68 -13.21 7.50
CA CYS A 222 -1.70 -13.31 8.58
C CYS A 222 -1.24 -11.93 9.03
N LEU A 223 -1.04 -10.99 8.10
CA LEU A 223 -0.62 -9.64 8.38
C LEU A 223 -1.71 -8.83 9.13
N ASP A 224 -2.97 -8.91 8.65
CA ASP A 224 -4.13 -8.25 9.27
C ASP A 224 -4.36 -8.76 10.71
N LYS A 225 -4.20 -10.08 10.94
CA LYS A 225 -4.39 -10.68 12.27
C LYS A 225 -3.22 -10.50 13.22
N LEU A 226 -1.99 -10.72 12.75
CA LEU A 226 -0.81 -10.71 13.61
C LEU A 226 -0.33 -9.29 13.90
N LYS A 227 -0.59 -8.33 12.99
CA LYS A 227 -0.19 -6.92 13.12
C LYS A 227 1.31 -6.70 13.38
N LYS A 228 2.14 -7.72 13.11
CA LYS A 228 3.60 -7.76 13.24
C LYS A 228 4.24 -7.77 11.85
N PHE A 229 4.24 -6.60 11.20
CA PHE A 229 4.63 -6.45 9.80
C PHE A 229 6.06 -6.90 9.55
N LYS A 230 7.01 -6.53 10.44
CA LYS A 230 8.41 -6.92 10.27
C LYS A 230 8.59 -8.43 10.33
N LEU A 231 7.97 -9.08 11.32
CA LEU A 231 8.10 -10.52 11.53
C LEU A 231 7.54 -11.30 10.33
N VAL A 232 6.33 -10.96 9.89
CA VAL A 232 5.68 -11.63 8.75
C VAL A 232 6.50 -11.44 7.47
N THR A 233 6.95 -10.20 7.20
CA THR A 233 7.80 -9.88 6.04
C THR A 233 9.09 -10.70 6.05
N PHE A 234 9.80 -10.73 7.19
CA PHE A 234 11.04 -11.48 7.32
C PHE A 234 10.83 -12.99 7.15
N THR A 235 9.80 -13.55 7.78
CA THR A 235 9.50 -14.98 7.69
C THR A 235 9.19 -15.40 6.26
N VAL A 236 8.33 -14.67 5.55
CA VAL A 236 8.00 -14.99 4.16
C VAL A 236 9.23 -14.86 3.27
N TYR A 237 10.05 -13.82 3.43
CA TYR A 237 11.28 -13.64 2.67
C TYR A 237 12.26 -14.81 2.89
N PHE A 238 12.48 -15.20 4.15
CA PHE A 238 13.36 -16.30 4.49
C PHE A 238 12.90 -17.63 3.86
N PHE A 239 11.59 -17.88 3.86
CA PHE A 239 11.04 -19.05 3.17
C PHE A 239 11.09 -18.94 1.64
N SER A 240 11.05 -17.74 1.04
CA SER A 240 11.34 -17.57 -0.40
C SER A 240 12.80 -17.95 -0.74
N PHE A 241 13.75 -17.56 0.13
CA PHE A 241 15.15 -17.97 0.00
C PHE A 241 15.30 -19.50 0.09
N LEU A 242 14.73 -20.13 1.12
CA LEU A 242 14.75 -21.59 1.25
C LEU A 242 14.01 -22.29 0.10
N GLY A 243 12.91 -21.71 -0.37
CA GLY A 243 12.16 -22.18 -1.52
C GLY A 243 12.99 -22.19 -2.79
N MET A 244 13.85 -21.19 -3.00
CA MET A 244 14.74 -21.13 -4.15
C MET A 244 15.87 -22.15 -4.07
N VAL A 245 16.44 -22.36 -2.88
CA VAL A 245 17.40 -23.43 -2.62
C VAL A 245 16.76 -24.78 -2.93
N PHE A 246 15.57 -25.02 -2.37
CA PHE A 246 14.82 -26.25 -2.58
C PHE A 246 14.49 -26.48 -4.06
N PHE A 247 13.94 -25.47 -4.75
CA PHE A 247 13.62 -25.53 -6.17
C PHE A 247 14.85 -25.94 -7.01
N THR A 248 16.01 -25.33 -6.74
CA THR A 248 17.25 -25.60 -7.47
C THR A 248 17.67 -27.07 -7.39
N PHE A 249 17.60 -27.68 -6.21
CA PHE A 249 17.94 -29.09 -6.03
C PHE A 249 16.84 -30.06 -6.47
N THR A 250 15.60 -29.59 -6.65
CA THR A 250 14.53 -30.43 -7.20
C THR A 250 14.57 -30.55 -8.72
N LEU A 251 15.28 -29.65 -9.42
CA LEU A 251 15.29 -29.58 -10.89
C LEU A 251 15.83 -30.84 -11.56
N ASP A 252 16.77 -31.55 -10.95
CA ASP A 252 17.38 -32.78 -11.49
C ASP A 252 16.75 -34.08 -10.97
N SER A 253 15.94 -33.98 -9.91
CA SER A 253 15.46 -35.12 -9.12
C SER A 253 14.19 -35.76 -9.68
N GLY A 254 13.67 -35.25 -10.78
CA GLY A 254 12.47 -35.75 -11.49
C GLY A 254 11.38 -34.69 -11.57
N ILE A 255 10.60 -34.72 -12.67
CA ILE A 255 9.63 -33.66 -12.99
C ILE A 255 8.58 -33.44 -11.89
N HIS A 256 8.14 -34.50 -11.19
CA HIS A 256 7.22 -34.39 -10.07
C HIS A 256 7.81 -33.60 -8.89
N MET A 257 9.11 -33.73 -8.63
CA MET A 257 9.80 -32.92 -7.61
C MET A 257 9.90 -31.47 -8.04
N VAL A 258 10.04 -31.19 -9.33
CA VAL A 258 10.01 -29.82 -9.88
C VAL A 258 8.67 -29.14 -9.58
N TYR A 259 7.54 -29.87 -9.71
CA TYR A 259 6.23 -29.33 -9.30
C TYR A 259 6.21 -28.94 -7.82
N VAL A 260 6.71 -29.81 -6.94
CA VAL A 260 6.75 -29.54 -5.49
C VAL A 260 7.64 -28.32 -5.19
N GLY A 261 8.82 -28.24 -5.82
CA GLY A 261 9.72 -27.09 -5.72
C GLY A 261 9.09 -25.79 -6.19
N ALA A 262 8.43 -25.81 -7.36
CA ALA A 262 7.79 -24.66 -7.96
C ALA A 262 6.59 -24.17 -7.13
N ILE A 263 5.77 -25.07 -6.60
CA ILE A 263 4.64 -24.75 -5.70
C ILE A 263 5.17 -24.07 -4.42
N ALA A 264 6.18 -24.66 -3.77
CA ALA A 264 6.75 -24.10 -2.56
C ALA A 264 7.37 -22.71 -2.80
N LEU A 265 8.16 -22.56 -3.86
CA LEU A 265 8.77 -21.29 -4.24
C LEU A 265 7.71 -20.22 -4.54
N GLY A 266 6.72 -20.58 -5.37
CA GLY A 266 5.65 -19.68 -5.79
C GLY A 266 4.83 -19.16 -4.63
N PHE A 267 4.47 -20.03 -3.67
CA PHE A 267 3.73 -19.69 -2.46
C PHE A 267 4.38 -18.53 -1.68
N PHE A 268 5.68 -18.63 -1.38
CA PHE A 268 6.36 -17.61 -0.57
C PHE A 268 6.72 -16.36 -1.38
N MET A 269 7.23 -16.51 -2.60
CA MET A 269 7.64 -15.39 -3.45
C MET A 269 6.47 -14.48 -3.83
N THR A 270 5.34 -15.06 -4.26
CA THR A 270 4.17 -14.25 -4.60
C THR A 270 3.49 -13.72 -3.35
N GLY A 271 3.52 -14.49 -2.25
CA GLY A 271 2.98 -14.05 -0.95
C GLY A 271 3.64 -12.78 -0.43
N TYR A 272 4.91 -12.57 -0.77
CA TYR A 272 5.67 -11.40 -0.37
C TYR A 272 5.18 -10.08 -1.00
N LEU A 273 4.59 -10.09 -2.20
CA LEU A 273 4.14 -8.90 -2.93
C LEU A 273 3.18 -8.01 -2.11
N PRO A 274 1.99 -8.49 -1.66
CA PRO A 274 1.07 -7.66 -0.87
C PRO A 274 1.65 -7.28 0.49
N ILE A 275 2.42 -8.18 1.12
CA ILE A 275 3.08 -7.94 2.41
C ILE A 275 4.04 -6.76 2.31
N GLY A 276 4.80 -6.67 1.22
CA GLY A 276 5.71 -5.57 0.94
C GLY A 276 5.01 -4.22 0.80
N PHE A 277 3.85 -4.17 0.13
CA PHE A 277 3.06 -2.94 0.01
C PHE A 277 2.56 -2.44 1.37
N GLU A 278 2.01 -3.32 2.19
CA GLU A 278 1.51 -2.96 3.52
C GLU A 278 2.64 -2.57 4.47
N PHE A 279 3.76 -3.29 4.42
CA PHE A 279 4.92 -2.91 5.25
C PHE A 279 5.49 -1.55 4.81
N ALA A 280 5.49 -1.25 3.51
CA ALA A 280 5.86 0.08 3.03
C ALA A 280 4.89 1.16 3.51
N ALA A 281 3.59 0.89 3.50
CA ALA A 281 2.57 1.82 4.00
C ALA A 281 2.79 2.14 5.48
N GLU A 282 3.12 1.13 6.28
CA GLU A 282 3.42 1.31 7.71
C GLU A 282 4.68 2.16 7.93
N LEU A 283 5.76 1.91 7.18
CA LEU A 283 7.04 2.61 7.34
C LEU A 283 7.00 4.07 6.91
N THR A 284 6.09 4.41 6.01
CA THR A 284 6.07 5.72 5.31
C THR A 284 4.84 6.56 5.60
N PHE A 285 3.93 6.09 6.46
CA PHE A 285 2.80 6.86 6.96
C PHE A 285 3.23 8.26 7.45
N PRO A 286 2.51 9.35 7.10
CA PRO A 286 1.23 9.41 6.37
C PRO A 286 1.34 9.58 4.84
N SER A 287 2.42 9.11 4.21
CA SER A 287 2.64 9.29 2.76
C SER A 287 1.58 8.58 1.90
N ALA A 288 1.35 9.12 0.70
CA ALA A 288 0.38 8.57 -0.26
C ALA A 288 0.76 7.16 -0.75
N GLU A 289 -0.12 6.18 -0.51
CA GLU A 289 0.11 4.76 -0.85
C GLU A 289 0.36 4.51 -2.34
N GLY A 290 -0.22 5.33 -3.21
CA GLY A 290 0.01 5.25 -4.66
C GLY A 290 1.46 5.51 -5.06
N THR A 291 2.12 6.48 -4.41
CA THR A 291 3.51 6.86 -4.72
C THR A 291 4.49 5.75 -4.30
N MET A 292 4.33 5.21 -3.10
CA MET A 292 5.19 4.19 -2.51
C MET A 292 5.03 2.84 -3.21
N SER A 293 3.80 2.43 -3.54
CA SER A 293 3.56 1.22 -4.34
C SER A 293 4.14 1.35 -5.76
N GLY A 294 4.07 2.53 -6.37
CA GLY A 294 4.73 2.83 -7.64
C GLY A 294 6.26 2.68 -7.57
N LEU A 295 6.89 3.20 -6.51
CA LEU A 295 8.33 3.04 -6.24
C LEU A 295 8.72 1.56 -6.07
N LEU A 296 7.98 0.79 -5.27
CA LEU A 296 8.28 -0.63 -5.07
C LEU A 296 8.16 -1.42 -6.38
N ASN A 297 7.14 -1.15 -7.20
CA ASN A 297 7.02 -1.74 -8.53
C ASN A 297 8.18 -1.34 -9.45
N ALA A 298 8.63 -0.08 -9.40
CA ALA A 298 9.81 0.35 -10.16
C ALA A 298 11.07 -0.43 -9.74
N SER A 299 11.27 -0.65 -8.44
CA SER A 299 12.36 -1.50 -7.93
C SER A 299 12.26 -2.93 -8.49
N ALA A 300 11.07 -3.54 -8.42
CA ALA A 300 10.83 -4.88 -8.96
C ALA A 300 11.15 -4.98 -10.46
N GLN A 301 10.81 -3.97 -11.25
CA GLN A 301 11.12 -3.96 -12.69
C GLN A 301 12.63 -3.81 -12.95
N ILE A 302 13.32 -2.92 -12.23
CA ILE A 302 14.77 -2.74 -12.38
C ILE A 302 15.51 -4.04 -12.09
N PHE A 303 15.22 -4.66 -10.95
CA PHE A 303 15.82 -5.95 -10.58
C PHE A 303 15.36 -7.08 -11.51
N GLY A 304 14.08 -7.11 -11.90
CA GLY A 304 13.55 -8.10 -12.83
C GLY A 304 14.28 -8.11 -14.17
N ILE A 305 14.47 -6.94 -14.79
CA ILE A 305 15.21 -6.81 -16.05
C ILE A 305 16.65 -7.27 -15.87
N ALA A 306 17.35 -6.75 -14.85
CA ALA A 306 18.76 -7.05 -14.61
C ALA A 306 18.99 -8.55 -14.34
N LEU A 307 18.15 -9.17 -13.50
CA LEU A 307 18.30 -10.57 -13.09
C LEU A 307 17.82 -11.56 -14.15
N THR A 308 16.80 -11.21 -14.94
CA THR A 308 16.39 -12.04 -16.07
C THR A 308 17.47 -12.07 -17.13
N TRP A 309 18.05 -10.91 -17.47
CA TRP A 309 19.14 -10.83 -18.44
C TRP A 309 20.41 -11.55 -17.95
N ALA A 310 20.87 -11.26 -16.72
CA ALA A 310 22.04 -11.91 -16.14
C ALA A 310 21.82 -13.42 -15.94
N GLY A 311 20.62 -13.82 -15.49
CA GLY A 311 20.25 -15.21 -15.30
C GLY A 311 20.23 -16.01 -16.59
N GLY A 312 19.76 -15.41 -17.70
CA GLY A 312 19.78 -16.02 -19.03
C GLY A 312 21.20 -16.26 -19.53
N LEU A 313 22.08 -15.26 -19.42
CA LEU A 313 23.50 -15.41 -19.78
C LEU A 313 24.18 -16.53 -18.97
N LEU A 314 23.98 -16.54 -17.64
CA LEU A 314 24.55 -17.56 -16.77
C LEU A 314 23.99 -18.95 -17.08
N LEU A 315 22.70 -19.07 -17.39
CA LEU A 315 22.06 -20.33 -17.72
C LEU A 315 22.62 -20.92 -19.02
N HIS A 316 22.85 -20.07 -20.02
CA HIS A 316 23.42 -20.45 -21.30
C HIS A 316 24.89 -20.88 -21.17
N ASP A 317 25.75 -20.03 -20.59
CA ASP A 317 27.20 -20.21 -20.61
C ASP A 317 27.73 -21.12 -19.49
N PHE A 318 27.10 -21.07 -18.31
CA PHE A 318 27.58 -21.75 -17.10
C PHE A 318 26.62 -22.81 -16.55
N GLY A 319 25.40 -22.89 -17.10
CA GLY A 319 24.40 -23.89 -16.73
C GLY A 319 23.47 -23.46 -15.59
N ILE A 320 22.48 -24.32 -15.34
CA ILE A 320 21.32 -24.03 -14.49
C ILE A 320 21.72 -23.77 -13.04
N TYR A 321 22.60 -24.61 -12.47
CA TYR A 321 22.98 -24.50 -11.06
C TYR A 321 23.73 -23.21 -10.74
N ILE A 322 24.56 -22.70 -11.65
CA ILE A 322 25.29 -21.44 -11.44
C ILE A 322 24.33 -20.25 -11.52
N SER A 323 23.43 -20.24 -12.51
CA SER A 323 22.38 -19.22 -12.61
C SER A 323 21.53 -19.16 -11.34
N ASN A 324 21.06 -20.32 -10.87
CA ASN A 324 20.27 -20.41 -9.64
C ASN A 324 21.08 -20.07 -8.37
N ALA A 325 22.37 -20.43 -8.30
CA ALA A 325 23.22 -20.08 -7.17
C ALA A 325 23.35 -18.56 -7.00
N VAL A 326 23.42 -17.80 -8.11
CA VAL A 326 23.42 -16.34 -8.07
C VAL A 326 22.09 -15.81 -7.54
N MET A 327 20.96 -16.36 -8.00
CA MET A 327 19.63 -15.96 -7.50
C MET A 327 19.47 -16.28 -6.00
N ILE A 328 19.95 -17.44 -5.54
CA ILE A 328 19.99 -17.83 -4.12
C ILE A 328 20.82 -16.83 -3.31
N ALA A 329 22.01 -16.44 -3.80
CA ALA A 329 22.87 -15.49 -3.12
C ALA A 329 22.20 -14.11 -2.96
N ILE A 330 21.47 -13.67 -3.98
CA ILE A 330 20.72 -12.40 -3.96
C ILE A 330 19.58 -12.45 -2.94
N LEU A 331 18.82 -13.55 -2.89
CA LEU A 331 17.79 -13.73 -1.86
C LEU A 331 18.38 -13.86 -0.45
N GLY A 332 19.55 -14.48 -0.31
CA GLY A 332 20.28 -14.54 0.96
C GLY A 332 20.66 -13.14 1.45
N LEU A 333 21.24 -12.33 0.57
CA LEU A 333 21.54 -10.91 0.85
C LEU A 333 20.26 -10.14 1.20
N GLY A 334 19.20 -10.31 0.40
CA GLY A 334 17.91 -9.68 0.64
C GLY A 334 17.30 -10.07 2.00
N THR A 335 17.48 -11.31 2.44
CA THR A 335 17.03 -11.77 3.76
C THR A 335 17.77 -11.08 4.90
N ILE A 336 19.10 -10.94 4.77
CA ILE A 336 19.93 -10.21 5.74
C ILE A 336 19.49 -8.74 5.81
N LEU A 337 19.35 -8.09 4.65
CA LEU A 337 18.92 -6.70 4.57
C LEU A 337 17.51 -6.49 5.14
N THR A 338 16.60 -7.45 4.95
CA THR A 338 15.24 -7.41 5.51
C THR A 338 15.28 -7.46 7.04
N ALA A 339 16.18 -8.25 7.64
CA ALA A 339 16.34 -8.30 9.09
C ALA A 339 16.80 -6.97 9.70
N LEU A 340 17.59 -6.19 8.95
CA LEU A 340 18.11 -4.88 9.37
C LEU A 340 17.05 -3.78 9.38
N ILE A 341 15.89 -3.97 8.72
CA ILE A 341 14.81 -2.98 8.72
C ILE A 341 14.29 -2.81 10.14
N LYS A 342 14.29 -1.58 10.66
CA LYS A 342 13.72 -1.29 11.97
C LYS A 342 12.21 -1.12 11.83
N GLU A 343 11.47 -1.85 12.66
CA GLU A 343 10.01 -1.75 12.73
C GLU A 343 9.65 -0.46 13.46
N GLU A 344 9.07 0.50 12.73
CA GLU A 344 8.51 1.71 13.30
C GLU A 344 7.03 1.78 12.91
N LEU A 345 6.16 1.31 13.79
CA LEU A 345 4.71 1.20 13.57
C LEU A 345 4.03 2.57 13.69
N ARG A 346 4.21 3.44 12.69
CA ARG A 346 3.75 4.83 12.72
C ARG A 346 2.22 4.95 12.62
N ARG A 347 1.57 4.09 11.83
CA ARG A 347 0.10 4.09 11.62
C ARG A 347 -0.62 3.44 12.79
N GLN A 348 -0.02 2.44 13.44
CA GLN A 348 -0.60 1.88 14.67
C GLN A 348 -0.49 2.83 15.86
N LYS A 349 0.62 3.56 15.98
CA LYS A 349 0.77 4.58 17.03
C LYS A 349 -0.29 5.69 16.90
N SER A 350 -0.61 6.13 15.68
CA SER A 350 -1.68 7.13 15.47
C SER A 350 -3.08 6.58 15.80
N SER A 351 -3.34 5.30 15.57
CA SER A 351 -4.62 4.65 15.93
C SER A 351 -4.72 4.19 17.39
N THR A 352 -3.61 4.13 18.14
CA THR A 352 -3.61 3.72 19.56
C THR A 352 -3.96 4.86 20.52
N CYS A 353 -3.87 6.13 20.10
CA CYS A 353 -4.41 7.28 20.85
C CYS A 353 -5.96 7.34 20.78
N ARG A 354 -6.60 6.17 20.70
CA ARG A 354 -8.04 5.94 20.50
C ARG A 354 -8.65 5.05 21.60
N ARG A 355 -7.94 4.72 22.68
CA ARG A 355 -8.52 3.95 23.79
C ARG A 355 -9.28 4.87 24.76
N PRO A 356 -10.60 4.72 24.92
CA PRO A 356 -11.34 5.33 26.01
C PRO A 356 -10.84 4.76 27.35
N PHE A 357 -10.91 5.57 28.40
CA PHE A 357 -10.33 5.33 29.74
C PHE A 357 -10.95 4.15 30.53
N ALA A 358 -11.71 3.25 29.90
CA ALA A 358 -12.43 2.20 30.60
C ALA A 358 -11.53 1.11 31.22
N ASP A 359 -10.23 1.06 30.90
CA ASP A 359 -9.33 -0.04 31.30
C ASP A 359 -8.07 0.39 32.08
N ILE A 360 -8.03 1.63 32.63
CA ILE A 360 -6.88 2.13 33.41
C ILE A 360 -7.23 2.25 34.90
N ARG A 361 -7.77 1.17 35.49
CA ARG A 361 -7.73 1.01 36.96
C ARG A 361 -6.60 0.10 37.45
N ASP A 362 -5.99 -0.70 36.55
CA ASP A 362 -4.99 -1.71 36.95
C ASP A 362 -3.53 -1.39 36.56
N ALA A 363 -3.27 -0.30 35.83
CA ALA A 363 -1.92 0.01 35.31
C ALA A 363 -1.15 1.09 36.11
N THR A 364 -1.42 1.26 37.40
CA THR A 364 -0.70 2.23 38.26
C THR A 364 0.72 1.79 38.64
N HIS A 365 1.16 0.61 38.21
CA HIS A 365 2.53 0.16 38.42
C HIS A 365 3.17 -0.24 37.08
N GLN A 366 4.26 0.44 36.75
CA GLN A 366 5.23 0.13 35.68
C GLN A 366 5.07 0.89 34.34
N LEU A 367 5.36 2.19 34.37
CA LEU A 367 6.03 2.84 33.23
C LEU A 367 7.43 3.28 33.70
N HIS A 368 8.41 2.44 33.40
CA HIS A 368 9.82 2.79 33.56
C HIS A 368 10.26 3.73 32.43
N ARG A 369 10.83 4.87 32.87
CA ARG A 369 11.43 5.95 32.08
C ARG A 369 12.38 5.45 30.98
N ARG A 370 12.26 6.02 29.78
CA ARG A 370 13.41 6.32 28.90
C ARG A 370 13.30 7.78 28.45
N PRO A 371 14.35 8.61 28.65
CA PRO A 371 14.33 10.01 28.25
C PRO A 371 14.82 10.17 26.81
N GLY A 372 14.19 11.07 26.06
CA GLY A 372 14.74 11.61 24.81
C GLY A 372 13.88 11.36 23.57
N ALA A 373 12.75 12.04 23.47
CA ALA A 373 12.17 12.44 22.19
C ALA A 373 11.33 13.71 22.41
N ASN A 374 11.92 14.88 22.11
CA ASN A 374 11.17 16.12 21.99
C ASN A 374 10.30 16.05 20.73
N SER A 375 9.12 15.45 20.85
CA SER A 375 8.03 15.66 19.90
C SER A 375 6.82 16.09 20.72
N SER A 376 6.37 17.31 20.47
CA SER A 376 5.17 17.93 21.01
C SER A 376 3.90 17.20 20.54
N GLY A 377 3.69 15.97 21.00
CA GLY A 377 2.50 15.18 20.73
C GLY A 377 1.72 14.96 22.03
N GLY A 378 0.59 15.63 22.18
CA GLY A 378 -0.39 15.32 23.24
C GLY A 378 -1.51 14.42 22.68
N CYS A 379 -2.23 13.74 23.57
CA CYS A 379 -3.47 13.05 23.21
C CYS A 379 -4.68 13.92 23.58
N PHE A 380 -5.63 14.09 22.65
CA PHE A 380 -6.88 14.79 22.94
C PHE A 380 -7.83 13.88 23.74
N ILE A 381 -8.69 14.46 24.57
CA ILE A 381 -9.71 13.77 25.39
C ILE A 381 -10.92 14.71 25.55
N THR A 382 -12.14 14.18 25.58
CA THR A 382 -13.37 14.91 25.87
C THR A 382 -13.58 15.04 27.39
N ALA A 383 -14.09 16.19 27.83
CA ALA A 383 -14.61 16.36 29.19
C ALA A 383 -16.13 16.51 29.11
N ASP A 384 -16.86 15.51 29.61
CA ASP A 384 -18.33 15.44 29.54
C ASP A 384 -19.07 16.49 30.38
N ASN A 385 -18.33 17.27 31.17
CA ASN A 385 -18.90 18.29 32.03
C ASN A 385 -19.21 19.56 31.22
N TRP A 386 -20.50 19.87 31.06
CA TRP A 386 -20.97 21.12 30.47
C TRP A 386 -20.67 22.27 31.42
N ALA A 387 -19.79 23.18 31.01
CA ALA A 387 -19.38 24.33 31.81
C ALA A 387 -19.55 25.63 31.01
N ASN A 388 -19.82 26.72 31.71
CA ASN A 388 -19.83 28.08 31.18
C ASN A 388 -18.48 28.76 31.45
N ALA A 389 -18.06 29.71 30.60
CA ALA A 389 -16.84 30.52 30.75
C ALA A 389 -15.50 29.77 30.75
N SER A 390 -14.59 30.18 29.84
CA SER A 390 -13.28 29.57 29.53
C SER A 390 -12.43 29.09 30.72
N TYR A 391 -12.59 29.69 31.89
CA TYR A 391 -11.96 29.28 33.15
C TYR A 391 -12.45 27.90 33.64
N HIS A 392 -13.75 27.64 33.60
CA HIS A 392 -14.31 26.39 34.08
C HIS A 392 -13.99 25.22 33.13
N GLN A 393 -13.93 25.42 31.81
CA GLN A 393 -13.50 24.35 30.89
C GLN A 393 -12.02 23.97 31.09
N LYS A 394 -11.13 24.92 31.41
CA LYS A 394 -9.74 24.61 31.80
C LYS A 394 -9.69 23.72 33.04
N GLN A 395 -10.61 23.94 33.99
CA GLN A 395 -10.70 23.13 35.20
C GLN A 395 -11.26 21.74 34.89
N SER A 396 -12.23 21.61 33.98
CA SER A 396 -12.74 20.32 33.50
C SER A 396 -11.61 19.46 32.91
N CYS A 397 -10.73 20.03 32.08
CA CYS A 397 -9.59 19.30 31.54
C CYS A 397 -8.58 18.83 32.61
N ARG A 398 -8.40 19.62 33.67
CA ARG A 398 -7.55 19.24 34.81
C ARG A 398 -8.16 18.15 35.69
N GLN A 399 -9.49 18.04 35.70
CA GLN A 399 -10.19 16.93 36.37
C GLN A 399 -10.04 15.61 35.58
N VAL A 400 -9.98 15.69 34.24
CA VAL A 400 -9.75 14.53 33.37
C VAL A 400 -8.30 14.02 33.49
N SER A 401 -7.32 14.92 33.54
CA SER A 401 -5.91 14.58 33.80
C SER A 401 -5.21 15.72 34.53
N ALA A 402 -4.35 15.42 35.50
CA ALA A 402 -3.61 16.43 36.26
C ALA A 402 -2.73 17.34 35.36
N SER A 403 -2.31 16.86 34.19
CA SER A 403 -1.58 17.62 33.16
C SER A 403 -2.46 18.10 32.00
N GLY A 404 -3.77 17.86 32.04
CA GLY A 404 -4.72 18.21 30.99
C GLY A 404 -4.89 19.72 30.85
N GLN A 405 -4.87 20.19 29.60
CA GLN A 405 -5.11 21.59 29.22
C GLN A 405 -6.22 21.64 28.18
N LEU A 406 -6.76 22.83 27.89
CA LEU A 406 -7.68 22.98 26.77
C LEU A 406 -6.98 22.66 25.46
N ALA A 407 -7.71 22.06 24.53
CA ALA A 407 -7.20 21.63 23.24
C ALA A 407 -6.58 22.78 22.44
N GLU A 408 -5.35 22.56 21.97
CA GLU A 408 -4.66 23.43 21.02
C GLU A 408 -4.61 22.74 19.67
N ILE A 409 -5.21 23.36 18.64
CA ILE A 409 -5.23 22.81 17.29
C ILE A 409 -4.19 23.55 16.46
N ARG A 410 -2.98 23.01 16.41
CA ARG A 410 -1.83 23.70 15.78
C ARG A 410 -1.64 23.34 14.32
N ASN A 411 -2.32 22.31 13.85
CA ASN A 411 -2.24 21.83 12.47
C ASN A 411 -3.50 21.01 12.14
N ALA A 412 -3.64 20.63 10.87
CA ALA A 412 -4.74 19.77 10.42
C ALA A 412 -4.77 18.40 11.11
N PHE A 413 -3.61 17.87 11.55
CA PHE A 413 -3.52 16.59 12.26
C PHE A 413 -4.17 16.68 13.65
N ASP A 414 -3.93 17.75 14.40
CA ASP A 414 -4.56 18.01 15.69
C ASP A 414 -6.08 18.17 15.55
N SER A 415 -6.52 18.89 14.51
CA SER A 415 -7.94 19.15 14.23
C SER A 415 -8.71 17.85 13.98
N GLN A 416 -8.02 16.89 13.38
CA GLN A 416 -8.58 15.60 13.05
C GLN A 416 -8.48 14.59 14.19
N GLN A 417 -7.40 14.64 14.97
CA GLN A 417 -7.28 13.85 16.19
C GLN A 417 -8.38 14.23 17.19
N ALA A 418 -8.70 15.51 17.27
CA ALA A 418 -9.84 16.06 18.02
C ALA A 418 -11.20 15.48 17.56
N LEU A 419 -11.49 15.49 16.25
CA LEU A 419 -12.74 14.95 15.70
C LEU A 419 -12.93 13.46 15.98
N MET A 420 -11.87 12.67 15.79
CA MET A 420 -11.93 11.22 15.91
C MET A 420 -12.35 10.75 17.30
N LEU A 421 -12.06 11.53 18.35
CA LEU A 421 -12.46 11.21 19.71
C LEU A 421 -13.93 11.50 19.95
N VAL A 422 -14.38 12.65 19.45
CA VAL A 422 -15.73 13.15 19.67
C VAL A 422 -16.78 12.25 19.01
N GLU A 423 -16.54 11.79 17.77
CA GLU A 423 -17.46 10.86 17.10
C GLU A 423 -17.52 9.48 17.79
N SER A 424 -16.42 9.07 18.45
CA SER A 424 -16.33 7.75 19.10
C SER A 424 -17.04 7.67 20.44
N ASP A 425 -17.23 8.81 21.11
CA ASP A 425 -17.90 8.89 22.41
C ASP A 425 -19.43 8.93 22.30
N ASN A 426 -19.96 8.81 21.06
CA ASN A 426 -21.39 8.92 20.77
C ASN A 426 -21.97 10.24 21.34
N ALA A 427 -21.17 11.30 21.31
CA ALA A 427 -21.53 12.57 21.91
C ALA A 427 -22.77 13.12 21.19
N ALA A 428 -23.85 13.37 21.94
CA ALA A 428 -25.06 13.97 21.42
C ALA A 428 -24.86 15.42 20.91
N THR A 429 -23.66 15.98 21.09
CA THR A 429 -23.29 17.36 20.80
C THR A 429 -22.41 17.49 19.57
N GLN A 430 -22.79 18.38 18.66
CA GLN A 430 -22.06 18.67 17.41
C GLN A 430 -20.88 19.65 17.59
N PHE A 431 -20.65 20.20 18.79
CA PHE A 431 -19.65 21.23 19.04
C PHE A 431 -18.91 21.04 20.37
N PHE A 432 -17.59 21.28 20.35
CA PHE A 432 -16.71 21.15 21.52
C PHE A 432 -15.87 22.40 21.74
N TYR A 433 -15.75 22.82 22.99
CA TYR A 433 -14.96 23.98 23.38
C TYR A 433 -13.46 23.71 23.20
N ILE A 434 -12.75 24.61 22.53
CA ILE A 434 -11.30 24.53 22.32
C ILE A 434 -10.58 25.70 23.01
N GLY A 435 -9.26 25.60 23.14
CA GLY A 435 -8.44 26.57 23.88
C GLY A 435 -8.29 27.94 23.21
N LEU A 436 -8.79 28.11 21.98
CA LEU A 436 -8.63 29.32 21.21
C LEU A 436 -9.60 30.41 21.69
N SER A 437 -9.04 31.55 22.09
CA SER A 437 -9.80 32.69 22.62
C SER A 437 -9.20 34.01 22.17
N ARG A 438 -10.01 35.06 22.18
CA ARG A 438 -9.57 36.41 21.83
C ARG A 438 -8.88 37.05 23.03
N ASN A 439 -7.67 37.55 22.82
CA ASN A 439 -6.95 38.31 23.84
C ASN A 439 -7.46 39.76 23.86
N CYS A 440 -7.86 40.26 25.04
CA CYS A 440 -8.37 41.61 25.22
C CYS A 440 -7.29 42.71 25.07
N GLU A 441 -6.00 42.38 25.24
CA GLU A 441 -4.92 43.38 25.17
C GLU A 441 -4.45 43.65 23.73
N THR A 442 -4.42 42.61 22.89
CA THR A 442 -3.99 42.69 21.49
C THR A 442 -5.14 42.58 20.49
N CYS A 443 -6.37 42.31 20.98
CA CYS A 443 -7.58 42.05 20.20
C CYS A 443 -7.46 40.92 19.16
N GLY A 444 -6.41 40.10 19.22
CA GLY A 444 -6.14 38.96 18.34
C GLY A 444 -6.48 37.61 18.98
N TRP A 445 -6.67 36.58 18.16
CA TRP A 445 -6.92 35.21 18.61
C TRP A 445 -5.62 34.52 19.04
N THR A 446 -5.62 33.88 20.21
CA THR A 446 -4.44 33.24 20.80
C THR A 446 -4.80 31.93 21.48
N TRP A 447 -3.84 30.98 21.45
CA TRP A 447 -3.91 29.73 22.21
C TRP A 447 -3.58 29.95 23.70
N PRO A 448 -3.90 28.99 24.59
CA PRO A 448 -3.50 29.04 25.98
C PRO A 448 -2.00 29.33 26.15
N GLY A 449 -1.66 30.25 27.05
CA GLY A 449 -0.27 30.71 27.24
C GLY A 449 0.19 31.79 26.26
N ASN A 450 -0.74 32.52 25.62
CA ASN A 450 -0.48 33.64 24.69
C ASN A 450 0.33 33.25 23.46
N GLN A 451 0.16 32.02 22.97
CA GLN A 451 0.84 31.57 21.77
C GLN A 451 0.12 32.06 20.50
N GLN A 452 0.91 32.36 19.47
CA GLN A 452 0.41 32.87 18.19
C GLN A 452 -0.30 31.79 17.37
N LEU A 453 -1.13 32.23 16.44
CA LEU A 453 -1.99 31.40 15.61
C LEU A 453 -1.29 31.02 14.31
N ASP A 454 -0.67 29.84 14.27
CA ASP A 454 0.06 29.33 13.09
C ASP A 454 -0.81 28.58 12.08
N TYR A 455 -2.00 28.13 12.51
CA TYR A 455 -2.97 27.36 11.73
C TYR A 455 -4.38 27.91 11.97
N GLN A 456 -5.22 27.93 10.93
CA GLN A 456 -6.58 28.46 10.98
C GLN A 456 -7.52 27.57 10.19
N ASN A 457 -8.66 27.20 10.77
CA ASN A 457 -9.71 26.45 10.09
C ASN A 457 -11.12 26.99 10.41
N TRP A 458 -11.30 28.31 10.29
CA TRP A 458 -12.59 28.96 10.56
C TRP A 458 -13.66 28.55 9.56
N ALA A 459 -14.91 28.38 10.03
CA ALA A 459 -16.05 28.16 9.17
C ALA A 459 -16.34 29.40 8.28
N PRO A 460 -17.02 29.26 7.13
CA PRO A 460 -17.36 30.39 6.29
C PRO A 460 -18.13 31.48 7.07
N GLY A 461 -17.60 32.70 7.08
CA GLY A 461 -18.19 33.84 7.81
C GLY A 461 -17.80 33.96 9.29
N GLN A 462 -16.89 33.13 9.78
CA GLN A 462 -16.30 33.21 11.12
C GLN A 462 -14.88 33.82 11.07
N PRO A 463 -14.37 34.39 12.17
CA PRO A 463 -15.05 34.64 13.45
C PRO A 463 -16.01 35.83 13.39
N VAL A 464 -17.10 35.76 14.17
CA VAL A 464 -18.08 36.83 14.33
C VAL A 464 -17.64 37.84 15.40
N THR A 465 -17.82 39.12 15.13
CA THR A 465 -17.47 40.21 16.05
C THR A 465 -18.32 40.16 17.33
N GLY A 466 -17.68 40.25 18.51
CA GLY A 466 -18.36 40.20 19.81
C GLY A 466 -18.45 38.81 20.44
N GLN A 467 -17.85 37.80 19.80
CA GLN A 467 -17.69 36.45 20.32
C GLN A 467 -16.21 36.14 20.53
N ASP A 468 -15.80 35.99 21.79
CA ASP A 468 -14.37 35.95 22.17
C ASP A 468 -13.86 34.54 22.49
N CYS A 469 -14.69 33.51 22.31
CA CYS A 469 -14.35 32.11 22.52
C CYS A 469 -14.69 31.28 21.29
N SER A 470 -14.21 30.03 21.22
CA SER A 470 -14.39 29.20 20.03
C SER A 470 -14.70 27.74 20.34
N VAL A 471 -15.41 27.13 19.40
CA VAL A 471 -15.74 25.71 19.38
C VAL A 471 -15.30 25.06 18.08
N LEU A 472 -14.98 23.78 18.16
CA LEU A 472 -14.76 22.89 17.03
C LEU A 472 -16.07 22.20 16.66
N SER A 473 -16.43 22.28 15.37
CA SER A 473 -17.51 21.51 14.76
C SER A 473 -17.06 20.08 14.47
N VAL A 474 -17.92 19.11 14.79
CA VAL A 474 -17.68 17.69 14.56
C VAL A 474 -18.05 17.26 13.13
N GLU A 475 -18.86 18.05 12.43
CA GLU A 475 -19.30 17.68 11.07
C GLU A 475 -18.23 17.93 10.01
N ASP A 476 -17.44 18.98 10.18
CA ASP A 476 -16.54 19.51 9.14
C ASP A 476 -15.19 20.02 9.68
N ALA A 477 -14.89 19.81 10.96
CA ALA A 477 -13.66 20.26 11.61
C ALA A 477 -13.42 21.76 11.64
N THR A 478 -14.43 22.55 11.28
CA THR A 478 -14.28 24.00 11.24
C THR A 478 -14.48 24.60 12.63
N TRP A 479 -13.91 25.80 12.82
CA TRP A 479 -14.02 26.55 14.05
C TRP A 479 -15.10 27.60 13.92
N SER A 480 -15.90 27.76 14.97
CA SER A 480 -16.88 28.83 15.08
C SER A 480 -16.60 29.64 16.33
N SER A 481 -16.69 30.96 16.22
CA SER A 481 -16.69 31.80 17.41
C SER A 481 -18.03 31.67 18.14
N ILE A 482 -18.00 31.79 19.46
CA ILE A 482 -19.16 31.75 20.34
C ILE A 482 -19.00 32.75 21.48
N ASP A 483 -20.11 33.10 22.11
CA ASP A 483 -20.08 33.75 23.42
C ASP A 483 -19.46 32.78 24.44
N CYS A 484 -18.48 33.25 25.21
CA CYS A 484 -17.82 32.46 26.25
C CYS A 484 -18.80 31.94 27.33
N GLY A 485 -19.99 32.54 27.46
CA GLY A 485 -21.05 32.06 28.33
C GLY A 485 -21.80 30.81 27.82
N ALA A 486 -21.64 30.43 26.56
CA ALA A 486 -22.34 29.30 25.97
C ALA A 486 -21.87 27.95 26.55
N LEU A 487 -22.81 27.03 26.72
CA LEU A 487 -22.56 25.72 27.34
C LEU A 487 -22.21 24.68 26.27
N TYR A 488 -20.95 24.25 26.27
CA TYR A 488 -20.47 23.15 25.45
C TYR A 488 -19.50 22.26 26.25
N PRO A 489 -19.41 20.96 25.95
CA PRO A 489 -18.36 20.09 26.49
C PRO A 489 -16.98 20.57 26.03
N ALA A 490 -15.95 20.33 26.83
CA ALA A 490 -14.59 20.79 26.53
C ALA A 490 -13.77 19.69 25.84
N LEU A 491 -12.99 20.07 24.84
CA LEU A 491 -11.93 19.23 24.31
C LEU A 491 -10.61 19.57 25.01
N CYS A 492 -9.95 18.55 25.51
CA CYS A 492 -8.76 18.65 26.33
C CYS A 492 -7.56 18.03 25.61
N LEU A 493 -6.37 18.58 25.80
CA LEU A 493 -5.09 18.03 25.36
C LEU A 493 -4.29 17.58 26.57
N VAL A 494 -3.88 16.32 26.60
CA VAL A 494 -2.99 15.75 27.61
C VAL A 494 -1.60 15.55 27.00
N PRO A 495 -0.57 16.27 27.46
CA PRO A 495 0.79 16.10 26.95
C PRO A 495 1.31 14.69 27.23
N GLN A 496 1.96 14.04 26.26
CA GLN A 496 2.73 12.81 26.52
C GLN A 496 3.97 13.16 27.36
N GLN A 497 4.16 12.45 28.47
CA GLN A 497 5.34 12.59 29.35
C GLN A 497 6.53 11.76 28.88
#